data_AF-A0A1J5FQH0-F1
#
_entry.id   AF-A0A1J5FQH0-F1
#
_cell.length_a   1.000
_cell.length_b   1.000
_cell.length_c   1.000
_cell.angle_alpha   90.00
_cell.angle_beta   90.00
_cell.angle_gamma   90.00
#
_symmetry.space_group_name_H-M   'P 1'
#
loop_
_entity.id
_entity.type
_entity.pdbx_description
1 polymer ?
#
loop_
_entity_poly.entity_id
_entity_poly.type
_entity_poly.pdbx_seq_one_letter_code
_entity_poly.pdbx_strand_id
1 'polypeptide(L)'
;MDFLKKHAYLIVAGILSLHFILALVISSQESMIYDERAHIPAAYSYVRFGDMRLNPEHPPLLKDLAGLPLLALDLSFPLNSPEWRSGTNEQWSVGDMFVNCTRPEMGCNNADKILFWSRLPITLVAVVLGIAIFLWTKELSGTLAGLFAVTLYAFDPNIIAHNHYVTTDIGIAAFLFFAFYFFVRFLKNPSLKNVIIAGIFLGLAELAKVSAILLFPLFGLTVILYALTKQKPPSDTQGPFSFKLRTLLAYSLKFAGSVLVCFILIWSLYAWNTINMPGEKLVDSANLYLSQKNVAAEFAHTLVVNTSENAFLKPLSEYFLGVAMIVARVESGNPHYFLGEVTMTPSRWYFPTVFLLKETLPFLLLLLLTTFFTMYRIGRTLIQGKKAGLCSFLSRSFQNKTAQYLIFFFVLLYSYVSITGKLNIGFRHLFPLLPFLSMLVAKTAFDFFKRFDTDKTTKKMLSFFLGGITLFVMAIPILAYPNYLSYFNIAAGGHSNGYTYVSDSNYDWGQDLKRLGLFIETHNRCQAGTANFSEGKKCALTKDYPPIDKIRIDYFGGANPSVSLKEVFIPWWDQREPEPGWYAISSFFYQESIYKEEPANQQDYSWLRNIRPVARAGDSIFIYYIPREDAR
;
A
#
# COMPACT_ATOMS: atom_id res chain seq x y z
N MET A 1 30.91 -2.08 -15.22
CA MET A 1 30.52 -1.24 -14.06
C MET A 1 30.65 0.25 -14.34
N ASP A 2 31.75 0.73 -14.93
CA ASP A 2 31.90 2.17 -15.20
C ASP A 2 30.90 2.68 -16.24
N PHE A 3 30.53 1.86 -17.23
CA PHE A 3 29.39 2.14 -18.11
C PHE A 3 28.09 2.43 -17.33
N LEU A 4 27.77 1.61 -16.33
CA LEU A 4 26.56 1.78 -15.51
C LEU A 4 26.62 3.07 -14.69
N LYS A 5 27.79 3.41 -14.13
CA LYS A 5 27.98 4.67 -13.40
C LYS A 5 27.84 5.88 -14.32
N LYS A 6 28.45 5.83 -15.51
CA LYS A 6 28.42 6.90 -16.51
C LYS A 6 27.00 7.18 -16.99
N HIS A 7 26.21 6.14 -17.22
CA HIS A 7 24.84 6.28 -17.75
C HIS A 7 23.75 6.09 -16.69
N ALA A 8 24.09 6.20 -15.40
CA ALA A 8 23.18 5.83 -14.31
C ALA A 8 21.84 6.57 -14.38
N TYR A 9 21.85 7.88 -14.63
CA TYR A 9 20.63 8.67 -14.72
C TYR A 9 19.74 8.24 -15.90
N LEU A 10 20.33 7.89 -17.05
CA LEU A 10 19.59 7.38 -18.21
C LEU A 10 18.99 6.00 -17.93
N ILE A 11 19.73 5.14 -17.23
CA ILE A 11 19.24 3.81 -16.83
C ILE A 11 18.07 3.96 -15.85
N VAL A 12 18.18 4.84 -14.85
CA VAL A 12 17.08 5.13 -13.90
C VAL A 12 15.87 5.67 -14.64
N ALA A 13 16.06 6.62 -15.55
CA ALA A 13 14.97 7.14 -16.38
C ALA A 13 14.30 6.02 -17.17
N GLY A 14 15.06 5.13 -17.83
CA GLY A 14 14.51 3.98 -18.55
C GLY A 14 13.72 3.01 -17.65
N ILE A 15 14.26 2.65 -16.48
CA ILE A 15 13.59 1.78 -15.50
C ILE A 15 12.26 2.40 -15.05
N LEU A 16 12.27 3.68 -14.68
CA LEU A 16 11.08 4.34 -14.15
C LEU A 16 10.06 4.70 -15.23
N SER A 17 10.49 4.96 -16.46
CA SER A 17 9.58 5.06 -17.60
C SER A 17 8.90 3.74 -17.89
N LEU A 18 9.63 2.61 -17.83
CA LEU A 18 9.02 1.28 -17.97
C LEU A 18 8.03 1.01 -16.83
N HIS A 19 8.40 1.33 -15.59
CA HIS A 19 7.54 1.19 -14.41
C HIS A 19 6.24 2.00 -14.55
N PHE A 20 6.33 3.24 -15.02
CA PHE A 20 5.19 4.11 -15.31
C PHE A 20 4.30 3.55 -16.44
N ILE A 21 4.88 3.19 -17.58
CA ILE A 21 4.13 2.68 -18.73
C ILE A 21 3.43 1.37 -18.38
N LEU A 22 4.13 0.46 -17.69
CA LEU A 22 3.56 -0.81 -17.25
C LEU A 22 2.39 -0.59 -16.29
N ALA A 23 2.50 0.35 -15.35
CA ALA A 23 1.40 0.70 -14.46
C ALA A 23 0.15 1.17 -15.22
N LEU A 24 0.32 2.02 -16.24
CA LEU A 24 -0.79 2.47 -17.09
C LEU A 24 -1.42 1.33 -17.89
N VAL A 25 -0.59 0.43 -18.43
CA VAL A 25 -1.06 -0.76 -19.17
C VAL A 25 -1.86 -1.67 -18.26
N ILE A 26 -1.35 -2.02 -17.09
CA ILE A 26 -2.05 -2.88 -16.12
C ILE A 26 -3.32 -2.21 -15.63
N SER A 27 -3.25 -0.94 -15.24
CA SER A 27 -4.41 -0.16 -14.82
C SER A 27 -5.56 -0.20 -15.84
N SER A 28 -5.25 -0.15 -17.14
CA SER A 28 -6.27 -0.20 -18.20
C SER A 28 -6.95 -1.58 -18.32
N GLN A 29 -6.22 -2.65 -18.02
CA GLN A 29 -6.69 -4.03 -18.09
C GLN A 29 -7.51 -4.45 -16.87
N GLU A 30 -7.39 -3.71 -15.77
CA GLU A 30 -7.99 -4.06 -14.49
C GLU A 30 -9.27 -3.31 -14.21
N SER A 31 -10.18 -4.00 -13.51
CA SER A 31 -11.42 -3.41 -13.00
C SER A 31 -11.16 -2.57 -11.74
N MET A 32 -12.19 -1.84 -11.31
CA MET A 32 -12.18 -1.13 -10.03
C MET A 32 -12.07 -2.14 -8.87
N ILE A 33 -11.05 -1.97 -8.03
CA ILE A 33 -10.88 -2.79 -6.82
C ILE A 33 -11.81 -2.32 -5.71
N TYR A 34 -11.94 -3.12 -4.64
CA TYR A 34 -12.89 -2.86 -3.55
C TYR A 34 -12.78 -1.44 -2.97
N ASP A 35 -11.58 -1.01 -2.53
CA ASP A 35 -11.37 0.28 -1.87
C ASP A 35 -11.59 1.49 -2.80
N GLU A 36 -11.35 1.35 -4.10
CA GLU A 36 -11.52 2.44 -5.07
C GLU A 36 -12.98 2.88 -5.19
N ARG A 37 -13.92 1.97 -4.94
CA ARG A 37 -15.36 2.27 -4.86
C ARG A 37 -15.66 3.34 -3.81
N ALA A 38 -14.94 3.36 -2.69
CA ALA A 38 -15.10 4.37 -1.64
C ALA A 38 -14.18 5.59 -1.86
N HIS A 39 -12.91 5.36 -2.21
CA HIS A 39 -11.92 6.43 -2.26
C HIS A 39 -12.11 7.41 -3.42
N ILE A 40 -12.52 6.95 -4.59
CA ILE A 40 -12.68 7.80 -5.78
C ILE A 40 -13.84 8.81 -5.64
N PRO A 41 -15.07 8.42 -5.26
CA PRO A 41 -16.14 9.40 -5.04
C PRO A 41 -15.81 10.36 -3.89
N ALA A 42 -15.16 9.88 -2.81
CA ALA A 42 -14.67 10.74 -1.73
C ALA A 42 -13.64 11.77 -2.26
N ALA A 43 -12.62 11.32 -2.99
CA ALA A 43 -11.64 12.18 -3.65
C ALA A 43 -12.29 13.28 -4.48
N TYR A 44 -13.31 12.95 -5.28
CA TYR A 44 -14.02 13.95 -6.06
C TYR A 44 -14.81 14.93 -5.19
N SER A 45 -15.52 14.46 -4.15
CA SER A 45 -16.30 15.35 -3.29
C SER A 45 -15.43 16.33 -2.51
N TYR A 46 -14.24 15.90 -2.11
CA TYR A 46 -13.27 16.68 -1.36
C TYR A 46 -12.79 17.88 -2.18
N VAL A 47 -12.36 17.65 -3.42
CA VAL A 47 -11.77 18.70 -4.26
C VAL A 47 -12.82 19.54 -4.98
N ARG A 48 -13.98 18.97 -5.33
CA ARG A 48 -15.04 19.67 -6.07
C ARG A 48 -15.94 20.48 -5.16
N PHE A 49 -16.32 19.92 -4.02
CA PHE A 49 -17.33 20.49 -3.14
C PHE A 49 -16.75 20.99 -1.81
N GLY A 50 -15.51 20.64 -1.45
CA GLY A 50 -14.96 20.97 -0.13
C GLY A 50 -15.75 20.28 0.99
N ASP A 51 -16.16 19.03 0.73
CA ASP A 51 -16.96 18.21 1.62
C ASP A 51 -16.38 16.80 1.76
N MET A 52 -15.82 16.52 2.94
CA MET A 52 -15.08 15.31 3.29
C MET A 52 -15.92 14.23 4.01
N ARG A 53 -17.25 14.33 3.99
CA ARG A 53 -18.14 13.38 4.71
C ARG A 53 -18.02 11.90 4.32
N LEU A 54 -17.46 11.61 3.14
CA LEU A 54 -17.27 10.25 2.63
C LEU A 54 -15.84 9.79 2.96
N ASN A 55 -15.68 8.60 3.55
CA ASN A 55 -14.38 8.03 3.94
C ASN A 55 -13.54 8.95 4.88
N PRO A 56 -14.08 9.51 5.98
CA PRO A 56 -13.34 10.46 6.83
C PRO A 56 -12.16 9.84 7.59
N GLU A 57 -12.05 8.50 7.65
CA GLU A 57 -10.99 7.78 8.37
C GLU A 57 -9.58 8.00 7.80
N HIS A 58 -9.48 8.39 6.53
CA HIS A 58 -8.20 8.53 5.83
C HIS A 58 -7.92 9.98 5.44
N PRO A 59 -6.72 10.50 5.75
CA PRO A 59 -6.31 11.84 5.39
C PRO A 59 -6.42 12.17 3.88
N PRO A 60 -6.63 13.44 3.53
CA PRO A 60 -7.10 13.80 2.20
C PRO A 60 -6.02 13.82 1.11
N LEU A 61 -4.72 13.91 1.39
CA LEU A 61 -3.70 14.21 0.36
C LEU A 61 -3.76 13.29 -0.86
N LEU A 62 -3.82 11.98 -0.64
CA LEU A 62 -3.80 11.00 -1.74
C LEU A 62 -5.13 10.95 -2.48
N LYS A 63 -6.24 11.19 -1.78
CA LYS A 63 -7.56 11.32 -2.38
C LYS A 63 -7.65 12.60 -3.20
N ASP A 64 -7.22 13.73 -2.67
CA ASP A 64 -7.21 15.01 -3.37
C ASP A 64 -6.36 14.92 -4.65
N LEU A 65 -5.17 14.31 -4.57
CA LEU A 65 -4.36 14.05 -5.76
C LEU A 65 -5.13 13.24 -6.81
N ALA A 66 -5.83 12.17 -6.41
CA ALA A 66 -6.65 11.37 -7.31
C ALA A 66 -7.91 12.09 -7.84
N GLY A 67 -8.48 13.01 -7.07
CA GLY A 67 -9.69 13.76 -7.42
C GLY A 67 -9.41 14.95 -8.34
N LEU A 68 -8.26 15.60 -8.23
CA LEU A 68 -7.92 16.81 -9.00
C LEU A 68 -8.06 16.63 -10.53
N PRO A 69 -7.57 15.55 -11.16
CA PRO A 69 -7.76 15.33 -12.59
C PRO A 69 -9.23 15.16 -13.00
N LEU A 70 -10.09 14.67 -12.09
CA LEU A 70 -11.50 14.45 -12.37
C LEU A 70 -12.28 15.77 -12.49
N LEU A 71 -11.77 16.89 -11.98
CA LEU A 71 -12.38 18.21 -12.13
C LEU A 71 -12.46 18.69 -13.58
N ALA A 72 -11.63 18.14 -14.47
CA ALA A 72 -11.64 18.42 -15.90
C ALA A 72 -12.70 17.60 -16.65
N LEU A 73 -13.36 16.65 -15.98
CA LEU A 73 -14.40 15.81 -16.54
C LEU A 73 -15.78 16.36 -16.13
N ASP A 74 -16.75 16.29 -17.05
CA ASP A 74 -18.14 16.61 -16.76
C ASP A 74 -18.81 15.40 -16.11
N LEU A 75 -18.65 15.27 -14.79
CA LEU A 75 -19.12 14.12 -14.01
C LEU A 75 -20.42 14.41 -13.27
N SER A 76 -21.37 13.49 -13.37
CA SER A 76 -22.62 13.52 -12.61
C SER A 76 -22.42 12.90 -11.22
N PHE A 77 -22.49 13.73 -10.17
CA PHE A 77 -22.34 13.30 -8.78
C PHE A 77 -23.69 13.29 -8.06
N PRO A 78 -24.03 12.26 -7.27
CA PRO A 78 -25.39 12.03 -6.75
C PRO A 78 -25.76 12.90 -5.54
N LEU A 79 -25.67 14.23 -5.67
CA LEU A 79 -25.96 15.21 -4.60
C LEU A 79 -27.42 15.18 -4.10
N ASN A 80 -28.35 14.70 -4.92
CA ASN A 80 -29.77 14.63 -4.59
C ASN A 80 -30.18 13.31 -3.93
N SER A 81 -29.24 12.37 -3.79
CA SER A 81 -29.51 11.07 -3.17
C SER A 81 -29.75 11.20 -1.65
N PRO A 82 -30.61 10.36 -1.05
CA PRO A 82 -30.76 10.26 0.41
C PRO A 82 -29.42 9.97 1.10
N GLU A 83 -28.58 9.15 0.47
CA GLU A 83 -27.26 8.76 0.94
C GLU A 83 -26.34 9.99 1.12
N TRP A 84 -26.40 10.95 0.19
CA TRP A 84 -25.65 12.20 0.32
C TRP A 84 -26.29 13.18 1.32
N ARG A 85 -27.62 13.35 1.26
CA ARG A 85 -28.33 14.39 2.03
C ARG A 85 -28.39 14.07 3.53
N SER A 86 -28.89 12.88 3.87
CA SER A 86 -29.15 12.48 5.25
C SER A 86 -28.26 11.34 5.73
N GLY A 87 -27.61 10.60 4.84
CA GLY A 87 -26.74 9.49 5.20
C GLY A 87 -25.50 9.90 6.03
N THR A 88 -24.89 8.90 6.66
CA THR A 88 -23.65 9.02 7.45
C THR A 88 -22.59 8.10 6.86
N ASN A 89 -21.52 8.67 6.32
CA ASN A 89 -20.43 7.94 5.65
C ASN A 89 -20.91 6.89 4.62
N GLU A 90 -21.86 7.24 3.76
CA GLU A 90 -22.45 6.37 2.72
C GLU A 90 -21.51 6.14 1.51
N GLN A 91 -20.21 6.01 1.77
CA GLN A 91 -19.15 5.95 0.76
C GLN A 91 -19.37 4.85 -0.29
N TRP A 92 -19.87 3.68 0.12
CA TRP A 92 -20.08 2.55 -0.78
C TRP A 92 -21.26 2.80 -1.73
N SER A 93 -22.40 3.20 -1.18
CA SER A 93 -23.63 3.50 -1.94
C SER A 93 -23.42 4.67 -2.90
N VAL A 94 -22.74 5.74 -2.46
CA VAL A 94 -22.39 6.86 -3.33
C VAL A 94 -21.43 6.43 -4.44
N GLY A 95 -20.43 5.59 -4.14
CA GLY A 95 -19.54 5.01 -5.15
C GLY A 95 -20.27 4.15 -6.18
N ASP A 96 -21.24 3.36 -5.72
CA ASP A 96 -22.06 2.51 -6.58
C ASP A 96 -22.95 3.33 -7.53
N MET A 97 -23.42 4.50 -7.12
CA MET A 97 -24.10 5.43 -8.02
C MET A 97 -23.11 6.15 -8.94
N PHE A 98 -22.03 6.71 -8.37
CA PHE A 98 -21.09 7.57 -9.09
C PHE A 98 -20.29 6.85 -10.18
N VAL A 99 -19.76 5.65 -9.89
CA VAL A 99 -18.90 4.89 -10.81
C VAL A 99 -19.62 3.70 -11.42
N ASN A 100 -20.40 2.95 -10.61
CA ASN A 100 -21.05 1.72 -11.06
C ASN A 100 -22.46 1.92 -11.65
N CYS A 101 -22.96 3.15 -11.79
CA CYS A 101 -24.25 3.44 -12.43
C CYS A 101 -25.44 2.62 -11.89
N THR A 102 -25.46 2.29 -10.60
CA THR A 102 -26.56 1.51 -9.99
C THR A 102 -27.89 2.27 -9.97
N ARG A 103 -27.84 3.60 -9.94
CA ARG A 103 -29.00 4.52 -10.08
C ARG A 103 -28.68 5.61 -11.11
N PRO A 104 -28.78 5.32 -12.42
CA PRO A 104 -28.36 6.23 -13.48
C PRO A 104 -29.04 7.61 -13.45
N GLU A 105 -30.25 7.68 -12.91
CA GLU A 105 -31.01 8.92 -12.71
C GLU A 105 -30.41 9.84 -11.64
N MET A 106 -29.64 9.28 -10.69
CA MET A 106 -28.94 10.03 -9.64
C MET A 106 -27.50 10.36 -10.02
N GLY A 107 -26.85 9.47 -10.77
CA GLY A 107 -25.48 9.62 -11.25
C GLY A 107 -25.06 8.41 -12.06
N CYS A 108 -24.34 8.64 -13.16
CA CYS A 108 -23.68 7.59 -13.93
C CYS A 108 -22.59 8.21 -14.78
N ASN A 109 -21.39 7.64 -14.71
CA ASN A 109 -20.21 8.15 -15.40
C ASN A 109 -19.44 7.01 -16.08
N ASN A 110 -18.52 7.37 -16.96
CA ASN A 110 -17.64 6.39 -17.58
C ASN A 110 -16.57 5.93 -16.58
N ALA A 111 -16.73 4.71 -16.06
CA ALA A 111 -15.82 4.12 -15.07
C ALA A 111 -14.37 4.05 -15.55
N ASP A 112 -14.11 3.67 -16.81
CA ASP A 112 -12.75 3.58 -17.34
C ASP A 112 -12.03 4.93 -17.39
N LYS A 113 -12.75 6.00 -17.79
CA LYS A 113 -12.20 7.36 -17.77
C LYS A 113 -11.90 7.82 -16.34
N ILE A 114 -12.82 7.58 -15.41
CA ILE A 114 -12.63 7.93 -14.01
C ILE A 114 -11.39 7.21 -13.46
N LEU A 115 -11.33 5.87 -13.61
CA LEU A 115 -10.22 5.06 -13.12
C LEU A 115 -8.88 5.49 -13.72
N PHE A 116 -8.82 5.73 -15.03
CA PHE A 116 -7.57 6.16 -15.68
C PHE A 116 -7.05 7.47 -15.07
N TRP A 117 -7.91 8.49 -14.98
CA TRP A 117 -7.51 9.81 -14.50
C TRP A 117 -7.26 9.86 -12.99
N SER A 118 -7.98 9.06 -12.20
CA SER A 118 -7.79 9.01 -10.75
C SER A 118 -6.54 8.23 -10.33
N ARG A 119 -6.14 7.21 -11.11
CA ARG A 119 -4.96 6.37 -10.84
C ARG A 119 -3.63 6.99 -11.29
N LEU A 120 -3.67 7.91 -12.26
CA LEU A 120 -2.47 8.56 -12.82
C LEU A 120 -1.62 9.29 -11.75
N PRO A 121 -2.19 10.11 -10.84
CA PRO A 121 -1.43 10.77 -9.77
C PRO A 121 -0.70 9.79 -8.84
N ILE A 122 -1.33 8.67 -8.47
CA ILE A 122 -0.71 7.64 -7.63
C ILE A 122 0.48 6.99 -8.35
N THR A 123 0.32 6.74 -9.65
CA THR A 123 1.40 6.25 -10.52
C THR A 123 2.59 7.21 -10.55
N LEU A 124 2.34 8.51 -10.62
CA LEU A 124 3.39 9.53 -10.56
C LEU A 124 4.09 9.56 -9.20
N VAL A 125 3.35 9.41 -8.09
CA VAL A 125 3.94 9.30 -6.74
C VAL A 125 4.90 8.10 -6.65
N ALA A 126 4.54 6.95 -7.24
CA ALA A 126 5.40 5.78 -7.30
C ALA A 126 6.72 6.06 -8.06
N VAL A 127 6.63 6.74 -9.21
CA VAL A 127 7.83 7.15 -9.99
C VAL A 127 8.73 8.08 -9.17
N VAL A 128 8.15 9.09 -8.51
CA VAL A 128 8.90 10.04 -7.68
C VAL A 128 9.57 9.33 -6.50
N LEU A 129 8.89 8.36 -5.88
CA LEU A 129 9.49 7.51 -4.85
C LEU A 129 10.70 6.74 -5.40
N GLY A 130 10.60 6.13 -6.59
CA GLY A 130 11.72 5.45 -7.24
C GLY A 130 12.93 6.37 -7.48
N ILE A 131 12.69 7.63 -7.90
CA ILE A 131 13.75 8.65 -8.03
C ILE A 131 14.39 8.92 -6.67
N ALA A 132 13.59 9.12 -5.62
CA ALA A 132 14.11 9.40 -4.28
C ALA A 132 14.93 8.23 -3.71
N ILE A 133 14.49 6.98 -3.92
CA ILE A 133 15.22 5.77 -3.52
C ILE A 133 16.60 5.76 -4.20
N PHE A 134 16.66 6.00 -5.51
CA PHE A 134 17.93 6.09 -6.24
C PHE A 134 18.83 7.18 -5.66
N LEU A 135 18.32 8.40 -5.52
CA LEU A 135 19.11 9.56 -5.11
C LEU A 135 19.65 9.41 -3.69
N TRP A 136 18.81 9.01 -2.73
CA TRP A 136 19.24 8.89 -1.34
C TRP A 136 20.18 7.70 -1.14
N THR A 137 19.91 6.56 -1.78
CA THR A 137 20.83 5.41 -1.73
C THR A 137 22.18 5.73 -2.38
N LYS A 138 22.17 6.47 -3.50
CA LYS A 138 23.40 6.95 -4.15
C LYS A 138 24.20 7.87 -3.21
N GLU A 139 23.54 8.76 -2.48
CA GLU A 139 24.20 9.60 -1.47
C GLU A 139 24.87 8.76 -0.38
N LEU A 140 24.23 7.66 0.04
CA LEU A 140 24.70 6.82 1.16
C LEU A 140 25.78 5.79 0.79
N SER A 141 25.71 5.16 -0.39
CA SER A 141 26.68 4.13 -0.81
C SER A 141 27.03 4.17 -2.30
N GLY A 142 26.81 5.31 -2.96
CA GLY A 142 27.27 5.54 -4.33
C GLY A 142 26.38 4.96 -5.43
N THR A 143 26.72 5.28 -6.68
CA THR A 143 25.82 5.13 -7.84
C THR A 143 25.33 3.70 -8.09
N LEU A 144 26.17 2.69 -7.94
CA LEU A 144 25.75 1.30 -8.18
C LEU A 144 24.75 0.80 -7.13
N ALA A 145 24.92 1.22 -5.87
CA ALA A 145 23.95 0.93 -4.81
C ALA A 145 22.60 1.60 -5.09
N GLY A 146 22.62 2.84 -5.57
CA GLY A 146 21.41 3.55 -6.01
C GLY A 146 20.69 2.83 -7.15
N LEU A 147 21.42 2.44 -8.20
CA LEU A 147 20.85 1.69 -9.33
C LEU A 147 20.22 0.37 -8.89
N PHE A 148 20.89 -0.33 -7.98
CA PHE A 148 20.40 -1.60 -7.47
C PHE A 148 19.15 -1.43 -6.60
N ALA A 149 19.12 -0.42 -5.70
CA ALA A 149 17.95 -0.15 -4.86
C ALA A 149 16.69 0.19 -5.67
N VAL A 150 16.82 1.04 -6.71
CA VAL A 150 15.68 1.35 -7.58
C VAL A 150 15.27 0.15 -8.43
N THR A 151 16.21 -0.74 -8.78
CA THR A 151 15.87 -2.01 -9.46
C THR A 151 15.06 -2.93 -8.55
N LEU A 152 15.48 -3.10 -7.28
CA LEU A 152 14.70 -3.89 -6.30
C LEU A 152 13.28 -3.35 -6.15
N TYR A 153 13.12 -2.02 -6.08
CA TYR A 153 11.83 -1.36 -5.98
C TYR A 153 10.95 -1.48 -7.24
N ALA A 154 11.50 -1.11 -8.41
CA ALA A 154 10.71 -0.95 -9.63
C ALA A 154 10.29 -2.29 -10.28
N PHE A 155 11.01 -3.38 -9.96
CA PHE A 155 10.73 -4.74 -10.44
C PHE A 155 10.10 -5.64 -9.36
N ASP A 156 9.71 -5.09 -8.20
CA ASP A 156 8.92 -5.82 -7.21
C ASP A 156 7.46 -5.96 -7.71
N PRO A 157 6.96 -7.19 -7.93
CA PRO A 157 5.60 -7.40 -8.39
C PRO A 157 4.54 -6.85 -7.42
N ASN A 158 4.82 -6.83 -6.10
CA ASN A 158 3.89 -6.25 -5.13
C ASN A 158 3.81 -4.73 -5.25
N ILE A 159 4.92 -4.06 -5.56
CA ILE A 159 4.91 -2.62 -5.86
C ILE A 159 4.18 -2.36 -7.19
N ILE A 160 4.47 -3.14 -8.23
CA ILE A 160 3.83 -2.98 -9.55
C ILE A 160 2.31 -3.18 -9.45
N ALA A 161 1.85 -4.15 -8.67
CA ALA A 161 0.42 -4.41 -8.46
C ALA A 161 -0.33 -3.21 -7.88
N HIS A 162 0.31 -2.43 -7.00
CA HIS A 162 -0.36 -1.37 -6.23
C HIS A 162 0.04 0.06 -6.64
N ASN A 163 0.97 0.23 -7.58
CA ASN A 163 1.48 1.56 -7.96
C ASN A 163 0.48 2.46 -8.67
N HIS A 164 -0.70 1.94 -9.04
CA HIS A 164 -1.72 2.71 -9.75
C HIS A 164 -3.03 2.82 -8.97
N TYR A 165 -3.42 1.85 -8.14
CA TYR A 165 -4.71 1.89 -7.44
C TYR A 165 -4.89 3.13 -6.56
N VAL A 166 -6.11 3.69 -6.55
CA VAL A 166 -6.47 4.81 -5.67
C VAL A 166 -6.66 4.31 -4.24
N THR A 167 -5.53 4.11 -3.58
CA THR A 167 -5.39 3.67 -2.19
C THR A 167 -4.41 4.61 -1.47
N THR A 168 -4.17 4.36 -0.18
CA THR A 168 -3.18 5.15 0.58
C THR A 168 -1.79 4.51 0.63
N ASP A 169 -1.59 3.33 0.05
CA ASP A 169 -0.48 2.43 0.41
C ASP A 169 0.87 2.84 -0.19
N ILE A 170 0.92 3.14 -1.48
CA ILE A 170 2.15 3.61 -2.14
C ILE A 170 2.46 5.06 -1.72
N GLY A 171 1.41 5.87 -1.53
CA GLY A 171 1.57 7.24 -1.06
C GLY A 171 2.19 7.31 0.33
N ILE A 172 1.73 6.50 1.29
CA ILE A 172 2.36 6.50 2.63
C ILE A 172 3.82 6.03 2.58
N ALA A 173 4.15 5.02 1.77
CA ALA A 173 5.53 4.59 1.58
C ALA A 173 6.41 5.73 1.04
N ALA A 174 5.88 6.52 0.10
CA ALA A 174 6.57 7.66 -0.49
C ALA A 174 6.80 8.79 0.51
N PHE A 175 5.73 9.27 1.15
CA PHE A 175 5.82 10.43 2.04
C PHE A 175 6.56 10.13 3.35
N LEU A 176 6.52 8.89 3.86
CA LEU A 176 7.42 8.46 4.93
C LEU A 176 8.89 8.51 4.47
N PHE A 177 9.21 7.97 3.29
CA PHE A 177 10.57 8.01 2.77
C PHE A 177 11.09 9.45 2.63
N PHE A 178 10.26 10.37 2.12
CA PHE A 178 10.61 11.79 2.02
C PHE A 178 10.77 12.46 3.39
N ALA A 179 9.86 12.20 4.34
CA ALA A 179 9.93 12.71 5.70
C ALA A 179 11.26 12.31 6.37
N PHE A 180 11.67 11.05 6.25
CA PHE A 180 12.95 10.58 6.79
C PHE A 180 14.14 11.27 6.12
N TYR A 181 14.13 11.39 4.79
CA TYR A 181 15.21 12.03 4.05
C TYR A 181 15.45 13.48 4.51
N PHE A 182 14.39 14.28 4.61
CA PHE A 182 14.49 15.67 5.04
C PHE A 182 14.71 15.81 6.55
N PHE A 183 14.17 14.91 7.36
CA PHE A 183 14.44 14.88 8.80
C PHE A 183 15.91 14.60 9.10
N VAL A 184 16.57 13.69 8.37
CA VAL A 184 18.02 13.46 8.50
C VAL A 184 18.82 14.73 8.13
N ARG A 185 18.37 15.50 7.14
CA ARG A 185 18.99 16.79 6.76
C ARG A 185 18.79 17.85 7.84
N PHE A 186 17.62 17.89 8.48
CA PHE A 186 17.35 18.70 9.65
C PHE A 186 18.30 18.34 10.82
N LEU A 187 18.46 17.06 11.15
CA LEU A 187 19.37 16.63 12.22
C LEU A 187 20.83 17.04 11.92
N LYS A 188 21.28 16.87 10.67
CA LYS A 188 22.65 17.22 10.27
C LYS A 188 22.89 18.73 10.25
N ASN A 189 21.91 19.50 9.81
CA ASN A 189 21.98 20.96 9.71
C ASN A 189 20.62 21.57 10.10
N PRO A 190 20.39 21.92 11.38
CA PRO A 190 19.09 22.40 11.85
C PRO A 190 18.91 23.90 11.54
N SER A 191 19.00 24.29 10.27
CA SER A 191 18.71 25.66 9.79
C SER A 191 17.20 25.89 9.70
N LEU A 192 16.76 27.16 9.67
CA LEU A 192 15.33 27.50 9.51
C LEU A 192 14.74 26.84 8.26
N LYS A 193 15.47 26.84 7.14
CA LYS A 193 15.10 26.14 5.91
C LYS A 193 14.82 24.66 6.15
N ASN A 194 15.71 23.96 6.87
CA ASN A 194 15.53 22.53 7.11
C ASN A 194 14.46 22.24 8.17
N VAL A 195 14.21 23.14 9.12
CA VAL A 195 13.07 23.07 10.04
C VAL A 195 11.76 23.12 9.26
N ILE A 196 11.62 24.09 8.36
CA ILE A 196 10.43 24.25 7.52
C ILE A 196 10.25 23.06 6.59
N ILE A 197 11.29 22.65 5.85
CA ILE A 197 11.18 21.52 4.91
C ILE A 197 10.87 20.21 5.64
N ALA A 198 11.53 19.93 6.79
CA ALA A 198 11.22 18.74 7.57
C ALA A 198 9.78 18.77 8.11
N GLY A 199 9.28 19.95 8.53
CA GLY A 199 7.89 20.12 8.95
C GLY A 199 6.89 19.92 7.82
N ILE A 200 7.17 20.42 6.61
CA ILE A 200 6.34 20.21 5.42
C ILE A 200 6.24 18.71 5.12
N PHE A 201 7.36 17.99 5.04
CA PHE A 201 7.31 16.56 4.71
C PHE A 201 6.78 15.68 5.84
N LEU A 202 6.91 16.11 7.11
CA LEU A 202 6.19 15.50 8.22
C LEU A 202 4.67 15.68 8.04
N GLY A 203 4.21 16.90 7.75
CA GLY A 203 2.79 17.18 7.48
C GLY A 203 2.25 16.44 6.26
N LEU A 204 3.00 16.35 5.17
CA LEU A 204 2.60 15.57 4.00
C LEU A 204 2.51 14.07 4.29
N ALA A 205 3.34 13.53 5.19
CA ALA A 205 3.23 12.14 5.62
C ALA A 205 1.96 11.90 6.45
N GLU A 206 1.66 12.79 7.40
CA GLU A 206 0.40 12.75 8.18
C GLU A 206 -0.83 12.91 7.28
N LEU A 207 -0.75 13.77 6.25
CA LEU A 207 -1.82 13.97 5.28
C LEU A 207 -1.96 12.82 4.27
N ALA A 208 -0.96 11.92 4.19
CA ALA A 208 -1.03 10.74 3.32
C ALA A 208 -1.73 9.54 4.00
N LYS A 209 -1.45 9.28 5.29
CA LYS A 209 -2.08 8.20 6.06
C LYS A 209 -1.81 8.37 7.56
N VAL A 210 -2.82 8.12 8.40
CA VAL A 210 -2.74 8.21 9.87
C VAL A 210 -1.59 7.42 10.49
N SER A 211 -1.14 6.32 9.86
CA SER A 211 0.01 5.53 10.34
C SER A 211 1.31 6.34 10.45
N ALA A 212 1.40 7.51 9.79
CA ALA A 212 2.52 8.43 9.95
C ALA A 212 2.64 9.00 11.36
N ILE A 213 1.60 8.94 12.21
CA ILE A 213 1.64 9.41 13.60
C ILE A 213 2.79 8.79 14.42
N LEU A 214 3.26 7.60 14.02
CA LEU A 214 4.45 6.94 14.58
C LEU A 214 5.75 7.77 14.42
N LEU A 215 5.77 8.75 13.51
CA LEU A 215 6.90 9.64 13.31
C LEU A 215 7.09 10.61 14.45
N PHE A 216 6.05 11.09 15.13
CA PHE A 216 6.20 11.99 16.26
C PHE A 216 7.08 11.41 17.38
N PRO A 217 6.77 10.22 17.95
CA PRO A 217 7.62 9.63 18.98
C PRO A 217 8.99 9.20 18.43
N LEU A 218 9.06 8.66 17.21
CA LEU A 218 10.32 8.21 16.62
C LEU A 218 11.28 9.37 16.35
N PHE A 219 10.81 10.44 15.70
CA PHE A 219 11.61 11.62 15.40
C PHE A 219 11.94 12.39 16.68
N GLY A 220 10.98 12.56 17.60
CA GLY A 220 11.22 13.17 18.90
C GLY A 220 12.31 12.47 19.69
N LEU A 221 12.25 11.14 19.82
CA LEU A 221 13.29 10.35 20.48
C LEU A 221 14.64 10.48 19.74
N THR A 222 14.62 10.43 18.41
CA THR A 222 15.84 10.60 17.61
C THR A 222 16.47 11.97 17.80
N VAL A 223 15.68 13.04 17.91
CA VAL A 223 16.14 14.40 18.23
C VAL A 223 16.85 14.44 19.59
N ILE A 224 16.23 13.86 20.62
CA ILE A 224 16.80 13.80 21.97
C ILE A 224 18.12 13.04 21.94
N LEU A 225 18.14 11.83 21.38
CA LEU A 225 19.35 11.01 21.27
C LEU A 225 20.45 11.68 20.45
N TYR A 226 20.08 12.35 19.36
CA TYR A 226 21.03 13.07 18.50
C TYR A 226 21.65 14.27 19.21
N ALA A 227 20.86 15.05 19.95
CA ALA A 227 21.38 16.16 20.75
C ALA A 227 22.30 15.66 21.88
N LEU A 228 21.91 14.58 22.58
CA LEU A 228 22.71 13.99 23.65
C LEU A 228 24.01 13.35 23.16
N THR A 229 24.09 12.94 21.90
CA THR A 229 25.31 12.35 21.31
C THR A 229 26.23 13.37 20.63
N LYS A 230 25.79 14.63 20.44
CA LYS A 230 26.66 15.68 19.89
C LYS A 230 27.86 15.95 20.79
N GLN A 231 29.05 15.94 20.21
CA GLN A 231 30.28 16.26 20.94
C GLN A 231 30.45 17.78 21.06
N LYS A 232 30.95 18.21 22.22
CA LYS A 232 31.26 19.62 22.47
C LYS A 232 32.44 20.03 21.57
N PRO A 233 32.30 21.07 20.74
CA PRO A 233 33.42 21.56 19.95
C PRO A 233 34.49 22.19 20.87
N PRO A 234 35.79 22.06 20.56
CA PRO A 234 36.87 22.62 21.38
C PRO A 234 36.78 24.13 21.60
N SER A 235 36.14 24.85 20.66
CA SER A 235 35.95 26.30 20.69
C SER A 235 34.86 26.78 21.66
N ASP A 236 34.04 25.87 22.21
CA ASP A 236 32.98 26.25 23.15
C ASP A 236 33.52 26.34 24.58
N THR A 237 33.36 27.49 25.22
CA THR A 237 33.87 27.76 26.58
C THR A 237 32.97 27.23 27.68
N GLN A 238 31.74 26.79 27.37
CA GLN A 238 30.77 26.36 28.37
C GLN A 238 31.10 25.02 29.04
N GLY A 239 30.57 24.77 30.23
CA GLY A 239 30.67 23.46 30.88
C GLY A 239 30.02 22.33 30.05
N PRO A 240 30.44 21.07 30.20
CA PRO A 240 29.87 19.94 29.45
C PRO A 240 28.35 19.80 29.61
N PHE A 241 27.83 20.03 30.82
CA PHE A 241 26.40 19.95 31.12
C PHE A 241 25.60 21.06 30.43
N SER A 242 26.04 22.32 30.53
CA SER A 242 25.33 23.45 29.92
C SER A 242 25.35 23.37 28.40
N PHE A 243 26.44 22.90 27.79
CA PHE A 243 26.50 22.60 26.36
C PHE A 243 25.43 21.57 25.94
N LYS A 244 25.30 20.46 26.68
CA LYS A 244 24.32 19.40 26.40
C LYS A 244 22.90 19.91 26.55
N LEU A 245 22.59 20.61 27.64
CA LEU A 245 21.26 21.17 27.88
C LEU A 245 20.88 22.19 26.80
N ARG A 246 21.78 23.12 26.46
CA ARG A 246 21.57 24.09 25.38
C ARG A 246 21.34 23.41 24.03
N THR A 247 22.14 22.39 23.71
CA THR A 247 22.00 21.62 22.46
C THR A 247 20.65 20.89 22.43
N LEU A 248 20.28 20.22 23.52
CA LEU A 248 18.99 19.53 23.64
C LEU A 248 17.83 20.51 23.43
N LEU A 249 17.80 21.62 24.17
CA LEU A 249 16.75 22.63 24.04
C LEU A 249 16.71 23.22 22.62
N ALA A 250 17.86 23.54 22.02
CA ALA A 250 17.91 24.10 20.67
C ALA A 250 17.37 23.13 19.61
N TYR A 251 17.69 21.84 19.69
CA TYR A 251 17.18 20.84 18.76
C TYR A 251 15.69 20.55 19.01
N SER A 252 15.27 20.44 20.28
CA SER A 252 13.87 20.23 20.65
C SER A 252 12.96 21.39 20.23
N LEU A 253 13.38 22.65 20.44
CA LEU A 253 12.64 23.83 20.00
C LEU A 253 12.52 23.90 18.47
N LYS A 254 13.59 23.56 17.76
CA LYS A 254 13.56 23.53 16.29
C LYS A 254 12.69 22.39 15.75
N PHE A 255 12.68 21.24 16.40
CA PHE A 255 11.77 20.16 16.06
C PHE A 255 10.32 20.52 16.37
N ALA A 256 10.05 21.20 17.49
CA ALA A 256 8.73 21.77 17.77
C ALA A 256 8.30 22.76 16.69
N GLY A 257 9.24 23.55 16.14
CA GLY A 257 9.00 24.37 14.94
C GLY A 257 8.60 23.55 13.70
N SER A 258 9.24 22.39 13.45
CA SER A 258 8.82 21.48 12.37
C SER A 258 7.42 20.89 12.62
N VAL A 259 7.11 20.52 13.86
CA VAL A 259 5.77 20.04 14.25
C VAL A 259 4.71 21.13 14.05
N LEU A 260 5.01 22.39 14.39
CA LEU A 260 4.11 23.50 14.13
C LEU A 260 3.83 23.67 12.62
N VAL A 261 4.87 23.64 11.79
CA VAL A 261 4.71 23.69 10.31
C VAL A 261 3.86 22.52 9.80
N CYS A 262 4.05 21.32 10.35
CA CYS A 262 3.24 20.15 10.05
C CYS A 262 1.75 20.40 10.35
N PHE A 263 1.41 20.88 11.54
CA PHE A 263 0.01 21.15 11.91
C PHE A 263 -0.61 22.32 11.13
N ILE A 264 0.17 23.34 10.76
CA ILE A 264 -0.30 24.39 9.85
C ILE A 264 -0.70 23.78 8.50
N LEU A 265 0.12 22.89 7.96
CA LEU A 265 -0.16 22.24 6.68
C LEU A 265 -1.38 21.31 6.75
N ILE A 266 -1.49 20.52 7.83
CA ILE A 266 -2.67 19.68 8.10
C ILE A 266 -3.93 20.56 8.13
N TRP A 267 -3.90 21.63 8.93
CA TRP A 267 -5.02 22.56 9.04
C TRP A 267 -5.39 23.15 7.67
N SER A 268 -4.41 23.59 6.88
CA SER A 268 -4.67 24.22 5.58
C SER A 268 -5.39 23.30 4.59
N LEU A 269 -5.00 22.02 4.51
CA LEU A 269 -5.64 21.09 3.58
C LEU A 269 -7.05 20.73 4.05
N TYR A 270 -7.19 20.31 5.32
CA TYR A 270 -8.51 20.00 5.90
C TYR A 270 -9.46 21.21 5.90
N ALA A 271 -8.95 22.45 6.02
CA ALA A 271 -9.77 23.65 5.92
C ALA A 271 -10.46 23.76 4.55
N TRP A 272 -9.78 23.39 3.47
CA TRP A 272 -10.38 23.29 2.15
C TRP A 272 -11.40 22.15 2.09
N ASN A 273 -11.01 20.93 2.51
CA ASN A 273 -11.86 19.74 2.40
C ASN A 273 -13.11 19.76 3.31
N THR A 274 -13.17 20.70 4.26
CA THR A 274 -14.31 20.85 5.19
C THR A 274 -15.07 22.17 5.02
N ILE A 275 -14.70 23.02 4.06
CA ILE A 275 -15.22 24.39 3.97
C ILE A 275 -16.74 24.44 3.81
N ASN A 276 -17.32 23.53 3.00
CA ASN A 276 -18.76 23.43 2.78
C ASN A 276 -19.40 22.23 3.50
N MET A 277 -18.61 21.48 4.28
CA MET A 277 -19.11 20.36 5.08
C MET A 277 -19.87 20.88 6.32
N PRO A 278 -21.13 20.47 6.53
CA PRO A 278 -21.87 20.76 7.75
C PRO A 278 -21.22 20.11 8.99
N GLY A 279 -21.18 20.83 10.12
CA GLY A 279 -20.61 20.33 11.38
C GLY A 279 -21.32 19.07 11.90
N GLU A 280 -22.64 18.98 11.69
CA GLU A 280 -23.47 17.79 12.00
C GLU A 280 -22.91 16.50 11.39
N LYS A 281 -22.32 16.53 10.19
CA LYS A 281 -21.76 15.31 9.56
C LYS A 281 -20.53 14.75 10.26
N LEU A 282 -19.76 15.61 10.94
CA LEU A 282 -18.67 15.16 11.81
C LEU A 282 -19.24 14.51 13.07
N VAL A 283 -20.30 15.09 13.64
CA VAL A 283 -20.97 14.59 14.84
C VAL A 283 -21.62 13.22 14.56
N ASP A 284 -22.31 13.08 13.43
CA ASP A 284 -22.89 11.82 12.96
C ASP A 284 -21.82 10.73 12.86
N SER A 285 -20.68 11.05 12.25
CA SER A 285 -19.54 10.13 12.11
C SER A 285 -18.93 9.76 13.46
N ALA A 286 -18.77 10.73 14.37
CA ALA A 286 -18.31 10.47 15.72
C ALA A 286 -19.27 9.55 16.50
N ASN A 287 -20.58 9.79 16.40
CA ASN A 287 -21.61 8.95 17.03
C ASN A 287 -21.57 7.51 16.50
N LEU A 288 -21.35 7.33 15.21
CA LEU A 288 -21.30 6.01 14.58
C LEU A 288 -20.04 5.23 14.98
N TYR A 289 -18.86 5.85 14.87
CA TYR A 289 -17.58 5.14 14.96
C TYR A 289 -16.88 5.22 16.31
N LEU A 290 -17.20 6.22 17.14
CA LEU A 290 -16.58 6.43 18.46
C LEU A 290 -17.51 6.09 19.63
N SER A 291 -18.53 5.25 19.39
CA SER A 291 -19.50 4.78 20.41
C SER A 291 -18.91 3.82 21.45
N GLN A 292 -17.61 3.50 21.34
CA GLN A 292 -16.93 2.60 22.27
C GLN A 292 -16.75 3.26 23.65
N LYS A 293 -17.01 2.50 24.72
CA LYS A 293 -16.88 2.95 26.12
C LYS A 293 -15.43 2.91 26.61
N ASN A 294 -14.51 3.50 25.86
CA ASN A 294 -13.11 3.65 26.28
C ASN A 294 -12.74 5.13 26.33
N VAL A 295 -11.82 5.47 27.24
CA VAL A 295 -11.46 6.86 27.55
C VAL A 295 -10.97 7.62 26.31
N ALA A 296 -10.25 6.96 25.41
CA ALA A 296 -9.73 7.60 24.20
C ALA A 296 -10.85 7.95 23.21
N ALA A 297 -11.79 7.04 22.99
CA ALA A 297 -12.95 7.24 22.13
C ALA A 297 -13.89 8.31 22.71
N GLU A 298 -14.17 8.30 24.02
CA GLU A 298 -15.01 9.31 24.68
C GLU A 298 -14.39 10.72 24.61
N PHE A 299 -13.07 10.81 24.83
CA PHE A 299 -12.36 12.08 24.70
C PHE A 299 -12.40 12.60 23.27
N ALA A 300 -12.12 11.74 22.28
CA ALA A 300 -12.17 12.11 20.87
C ALA A 300 -13.58 12.53 20.44
N HIS A 301 -14.61 11.80 20.87
CA HIS A 301 -16.01 12.13 20.62
C HIS A 301 -16.36 13.51 21.19
N THR A 302 -16.06 13.74 22.47
CA THR A 302 -16.32 15.03 23.14
C THR A 302 -15.59 16.17 22.46
N LEU A 303 -14.34 15.97 22.05
CA LEU A 303 -13.58 16.96 21.29
C LEU A 303 -14.32 17.32 20.00
N VAL A 304 -14.64 16.32 19.16
CA VAL A 304 -15.30 16.50 17.86
C VAL A 304 -16.64 17.22 18.02
N VAL A 305 -17.49 16.81 18.97
CA VAL A 305 -18.80 17.42 19.20
C VAL A 305 -18.67 18.90 19.61
N ASN A 306 -17.69 19.24 20.43
CA ASN A 306 -17.53 20.61 20.91
C ASN A 306 -16.88 21.54 19.88
N THR A 307 -16.19 21.00 18.86
CA THR A 307 -15.42 21.80 17.91
C THR A 307 -15.90 21.71 16.46
N SER A 308 -16.88 20.85 16.15
CA SER A 308 -17.41 20.64 14.80
C SER A 308 -18.05 21.89 14.17
N GLU A 309 -18.75 22.71 14.96
CA GLU A 309 -19.42 23.93 14.50
C GLU A 309 -18.48 25.14 14.39
N ASN A 310 -17.29 25.06 15.00
CA ASN A 310 -16.31 26.14 14.92
C ASN A 310 -15.53 26.05 13.60
N ALA A 311 -15.72 27.00 12.69
CA ALA A 311 -15.07 26.99 11.37
C ALA A 311 -13.52 26.90 11.42
N PHE A 312 -12.89 27.45 12.46
CA PHE A 312 -11.43 27.39 12.62
C PHE A 312 -10.96 26.05 13.21
N LEU A 313 -11.74 25.43 14.11
CA LEU A 313 -11.36 24.17 14.76
C LEU A 313 -11.87 22.92 14.01
N LYS A 314 -12.91 23.04 13.19
CA LYS A 314 -13.48 21.97 12.37
C LYS A 314 -12.42 21.19 11.56
N PRO A 315 -11.42 21.82 10.92
CA PRO A 315 -10.37 21.08 10.19
C PRO A 315 -9.56 20.13 11.07
N LEU A 316 -9.19 20.57 12.29
CA LEU A 316 -8.47 19.72 13.23
C LEU A 316 -9.40 18.67 13.86
N SER A 317 -10.67 19.02 14.06
CA SER A 317 -11.69 18.09 14.55
C SER A 317 -11.83 16.89 13.61
N GLU A 318 -11.89 17.15 12.30
CA GLU A 318 -11.95 16.12 11.27
C GLU A 318 -10.67 15.26 11.23
N TYR A 319 -9.49 15.89 11.35
CA TYR A 319 -8.23 15.15 11.47
C TYR A 319 -8.22 14.22 12.69
N PHE A 320 -8.61 14.70 13.87
CA PHE A 320 -8.64 13.89 15.09
C PHE A 320 -9.74 12.83 15.06
N LEU A 321 -10.88 13.09 14.42
CA LEU A 321 -11.91 12.09 14.15
C LEU A 321 -11.31 10.92 13.35
N GLY A 322 -10.63 11.20 12.23
CA GLY A 322 -9.97 10.17 11.42
C GLY A 322 -8.93 9.37 12.20
N VAL A 323 -8.11 10.03 13.03
CA VAL A 323 -7.15 9.35 13.92
C VAL A 323 -7.87 8.38 14.86
N ALA A 324 -8.94 8.84 15.52
CA ALA A 324 -9.70 8.04 16.47
C ALA A 324 -10.41 6.85 15.79
N MET A 325 -10.98 7.06 14.59
CA MET A 325 -11.59 6.00 13.79
C MET A 325 -10.60 4.87 13.44
N ILE A 326 -9.37 5.22 13.07
CA ILE A 326 -8.34 4.21 12.75
C ILE A 326 -7.91 3.44 13.99
N VAL A 327 -7.75 4.11 15.15
CA VAL A 327 -7.46 3.43 16.41
C VAL A 327 -8.58 2.45 16.75
N ALA A 328 -9.84 2.88 16.70
CA ALA A 328 -11.00 2.04 16.94
C ALA A 328 -11.06 0.83 15.97
N ARG A 329 -10.72 1.04 14.69
CA ARG A 329 -10.66 -0.01 13.66
C ARG A 329 -9.55 -1.02 13.92
N VAL A 330 -8.37 -0.59 14.37
CA VAL A 330 -7.28 -1.51 14.74
C VAL A 330 -7.64 -2.31 16.00
N GLU A 331 -8.42 -1.75 16.91
CA GLU A 331 -8.88 -2.45 18.11
C GLU A 331 -9.99 -3.47 17.85
N SER A 332 -10.85 -3.23 16.85
CA SER A 332 -11.94 -4.14 16.48
C SER A 332 -11.47 -5.37 15.71
N GLY A 333 -10.37 -5.27 14.96
CA GLY A 333 -9.92 -6.32 14.05
C GLY A 333 -10.79 -6.44 12.79
N ASN A 334 -10.58 -7.50 12.02
CA ASN A 334 -11.32 -7.79 10.78
C ASN A 334 -11.38 -9.32 10.53
N PRO A 335 -12.45 -9.81 9.89
CA PRO A 335 -12.53 -11.20 9.44
C PRO A 335 -11.52 -11.43 8.32
N HIS A 336 -10.73 -12.48 8.42
CA HIS A 336 -9.72 -12.78 7.42
C HIS A 336 -9.55 -14.29 7.24
N TYR A 337 -9.23 -14.67 6.01
CA TYR A 337 -8.78 -16.01 5.68
C TYR A 337 -7.24 -16.09 5.80
N PHE A 338 -6.75 -17.02 6.63
CA PHE A 338 -5.33 -17.27 6.82
C PHE A 338 -5.06 -18.75 7.06
N LEU A 339 -4.29 -19.37 6.17
CA LEU A 339 -3.81 -20.76 6.26
C LEU A 339 -4.92 -21.80 6.53
N GLY A 340 -6.07 -21.67 5.88
CA GLY A 340 -7.18 -22.62 6.02
C GLY A 340 -8.11 -22.32 7.20
N GLU A 341 -8.05 -21.13 7.79
CA GLU A 341 -8.96 -20.68 8.83
C GLU A 341 -9.58 -19.33 8.45
N VAL A 342 -10.89 -19.17 8.64
CA VAL A 342 -11.59 -17.88 8.55
C VAL A 342 -11.93 -17.45 9.98
N THR A 343 -11.33 -16.36 10.44
CA THR A 343 -11.47 -15.95 11.84
C THR A 343 -11.43 -14.43 12.01
N MET A 344 -12.01 -13.95 13.12
CA MET A 344 -11.84 -12.59 13.61
C MET A 344 -10.63 -12.46 14.54
N THR A 345 -10.04 -13.59 14.98
CA THR A 345 -8.95 -13.60 15.95
C THR A 345 -7.64 -13.23 15.27
N PRO A 346 -6.94 -12.16 15.70
CA PRO A 346 -5.69 -11.76 15.07
C PRO A 346 -4.56 -12.76 15.34
N SER A 347 -3.78 -13.05 14.31
CA SER A 347 -2.57 -13.86 14.38
C SER A 347 -1.30 -13.01 14.26
N ARG A 348 -0.42 -13.14 15.26
CA ARG A 348 0.93 -12.52 15.22
C ARG A 348 1.79 -13.06 14.08
N TRP A 349 1.45 -14.22 13.52
CA TRP A 349 2.16 -14.83 12.41
C TRP A 349 1.68 -14.35 11.04
N TYR A 350 0.58 -13.61 10.96
CA TYR A 350 0.02 -13.15 9.68
C TYR A 350 1.05 -12.38 8.85
N PHE A 351 1.54 -11.23 9.33
CA PHE A 351 2.47 -10.40 8.57
C PHE A 351 3.83 -11.07 8.33
N PRO A 352 4.48 -11.74 9.31
CA PRO A 352 5.70 -12.49 9.04
C PRO A 352 5.55 -13.55 7.94
N THR A 353 4.47 -14.33 7.98
CA THR A 353 4.20 -15.36 6.99
C THR A 353 3.91 -14.76 5.63
N VAL A 354 2.98 -13.80 5.54
CA VAL A 354 2.62 -13.15 4.28
C VAL A 354 3.83 -12.42 3.65
N PHE A 355 4.68 -11.78 4.46
CA PHE A 355 5.92 -11.18 3.98
C PHE A 355 6.83 -12.23 3.34
N LEU A 356 7.07 -13.37 4.00
CA LEU A 356 7.90 -14.45 3.44
C LEU A 356 7.31 -15.10 2.20
N LEU A 357 5.98 -15.13 2.06
CA LEU A 357 5.29 -15.73 0.93
C LEU A 357 5.21 -14.80 -0.30
N LYS A 358 4.98 -13.50 -0.09
CA LYS A 358 4.82 -12.52 -1.18
C LYS A 358 6.11 -11.83 -1.60
N GLU A 359 7.11 -11.73 -0.73
CA GLU A 359 8.40 -11.16 -1.11
C GLU A 359 9.17 -12.07 -2.05
N THR A 360 9.96 -11.46 -2.93
CA THR A 360 10.75 -12.20 -3.92
C THR A 360 11.88 -12.99 -3.24
N LEU A 361 12.11 -14.24 -3.67
CA LEU A 361 13.23 -15.05 -3.18
C LEU A 361 14.61 -14.35 -3.28
N PRO A 362 14.98 -13.66 -4.38
CA PRO A 362 16.24 -12.92 -4.42
C PRO A 362 16.30 -11.81 -3.37
N PHE A 363 15.20 -11.10 -3.11
CA PHE A 363 15.16 -10.07 -2.07
C PHE A 363 15.30 -10.67 -0.67
N LEU A 364 14.58 -11.75 -0.36
CA LEU A 364 14.68 -12.45 0.93
C LEU A 364 16.09 -12.99 1.18
N LEU A 365 16.72 -13.58 0.16
CA LEU A 365 18.12 -14.03 0.24
C LEU A 365 19.06 -12.87 0.55
N LEU A 366 18.94 -11.76 -0.17
CA LEU A 366 19.76 -10.57 0.07
C LEU A 366 19.51 -9.99 1.47
N LEU A 367 18.25 -9.92 1.91
CA LEU A 367 17.87 -9.43 3.23
C LEU A 367 18.52 -10.27 4.33
N LEU A 368 18.48 -11.60 4.19
CA LEU A 368 19.13 -12.52 5.13
C LEU A 368 20.66 -12.32 5.15
N LEU A 369 21.31 -12.36 3.97
CA LEU A 369 22.77 -12.23 3.85
C LEU A 369 23.28 -10.88 4.37
N THR A 370 22.58 -9.79 4.02
CA THR A 370 22.96 -8.43 4.46
C THR A 370 22.69 -8.20 5.95
N THR A 371 21.63 -8.80 6.51
CA THR A 371 21.36 -8.79 7.95
C THR A 371 22.44 -9.55 8.71
N PHE A 372 22.76 -10.78 8.29
CA PHE A 372 23.83 -11.59 8.89
C PHE A 372 25.17 -10.87 8.84
N PHE A 373 25.54 -10.31 7.68
CA PHE A 373 26.76 -9.53 7.54
C PHE A 373 26.79 -8.29 8.45
N THR A 374 25.66 -7.61 8.60
CA THR A 374 25.53 -6.46 9.51
C THR A 374 25.72 -6.88 10.96
N MET A 375 25.07 -7.96 11.40
CA MET A 375 25.22 -8.51 12.75
C MET A 375 26.66 -8.95 13.02
N TYR A 376 27.28 -9.68 12.10
CA TYR A 376 28.69 -10.07 12.18
C TYR A 376 29.61 -8.86 12.37
N ARG A 377 29.38 -7.78 11.60
CA ARG A 377 30.16 -6.55 11.72
C ARG A 377 29.94 -5.84 13.04
N ILE A 378 28.71 -5.78 13.54
CA ILE A 378 28.39 -5.19 14.84
C ILE A 378 29.14 -5.97 15.92
N GLY A 379 29.03 -7.30 15.94
CA GLY A 379 29.73 -8.17 16.88
C GLY A 379 31.24 -7.98 16.86
N ARG A 380 31.87 -8.02 15.67
CA ARG A 380 33.32 -7.79 15.53
C ARG A 380 33.74 -6.41 16.02
N THR A 381 32.95 -5.37 15.74
CA THR A 381 33.27 -4.00 16.17
C THR A 381 33.13 -3.85 17.69
N LEU A 382 32.14 -4.48 18.32
CA LEU A 382 31.97 -4.47 19.78
C LEU A 382 33.12 -5.21 20.49
N ILE A 383 33.60 -6.32 19.93
CA ILE A 383 34.76 -7.06 20.46
C ILE A 383 36.04 -6.22 20.36
N GLN A 384 36.28 -5.58 19.20
CA GLN A 384 37.47 -4.76 18.97
C GLN A 384 37.42 -3.39 19.68
N GLY A 385 36.22 -2.85 19.91
CA GLY A 385 35.96 -1.53 20.49
C GLY A 385 36.12 -1.41 22.01
N LYS A 386 36.46 -2.49 22.72
CA LYS A 386 36.65 -2.49 24.18
C LYS A 386 37.67 -1.47 24.72
N LYS A 387 38.56 -0.94 23.87
CA LYS A 387 39.62 0.00 24.27
C LYS A 387 39.21 1.48 24.41
N ALA A 388 38.05 1.92 23.87
CA ALA A 388 37.68 3.35 23.81
C ALA A 388 36.45 3.76 24.66
N GLY A 389 35.87 2.83 25.43
CA GLY A 389 34.64 3.03 26.19
C GLY A 389 33.37 2.92 25.32
N LEU A 390 32.42 2.09 25.73
CA LEU A 390 31.25 1.73 24.93
C LEU A 390 30.36 2.93 24.55
N CYS A 391 30.12 3.85 25.50
CA CYS A 391 29.24 5.01 25.30
C CYS A 391 29.80 6.01 24.26
N SER A 392 31.11 6.26 24.28
CA SER A 392 31.76 7.17 23.33
C SER A 392 31.70 6.61 21.89
N PHE A 393 31.91 5.29 21.77
CA PHE A 393 31.82 4.57 20.51
C PHE A 393 30.39 4.60 19.94
N LEU A 394 29.38 4.27 20.75
CA LEU A 394 27.98 4.30 20.33
C LEU A 394 27.53 5.69 19.91
N SER A 395 27.91 6.72 20.68
CA SER A 395 27.63 8.12 20.36
C SER A 395 28.21 8.53 19.00
N ARG A 396 29.48 8.22 18.74
CA ARG A 396 30.13 8.51 17.45
C ARG A 396 29.52 7.70 16.30
N SER A 397 29.17 6.43 16.55
CA SER A 397 28.50 5.59 15.54
C SER A 397 27.14 6.16 15.16
N PHE A 398 26.34 6.57 16.16
CA PHE A 398 25.01 7.15 15.95
C PHE A 398 25.05 8.45 15.13
N GLN A 399 26.01 9.34 15.43
CA GLN A 399 26.21 10.59 14.67
C GLN A 399 26.66 10.33 13.22
N ASN A 400 27.50 9.32 12.98
CA ASN A 400 27.99 9.02 11.63
C ASN A 400 26.98 8.22 10.79
N LYS A 401 26.12 7.43 11.44
CA LYS A 401 25.18 6.52 10.79
C LYS A 401 23.72 6.82 11.12
N THR A 402 23.40 8.10 11.32
CA THR A 402 22.08 8.54 11.81
C THR A 402 20.94 8.01 10.95
N ALA A 403 21.08 8.06 9.61
CA ALA A 403 20.07 7.53 8.70
C ALA A 403 19.84 6.03 8.92
N GLN A 404 20.91 5.24 9.06
CA GLN A 404 20.79 3.79 9.23
C GLN A 404 20.14 3.42 10.56
N TYR A 405 20.51 4.09 11.65
CA TYR A 405 19.89 3.86 12.95
C TYR A 405 18.41 4.24 12.94
N LEU A 406 18.08 5.43 12.41
CA LEU A 406 16.70 5.89 12.32
C LEU A 406 15.82 4.91 11.53
N ILE A 407 16.30 4.47 10.37
CA ILE A 407 15.58 3.51 9.52
C ILE A 407 15.46 2.15 10.21
N PHE A 408 16.53 1.67 10.84
CA PHE A 408 16.50 0.41 11.57
C PHE A 408 15.47 0.43 12.71
N PHE A 409 15.45 1.50 13.52
CA PHE A 409 14.45 1.65 14.57
C PHE A 409 13.04 1.80 14.02
N PHE A 410 12.87 2.46 12.87
CA PHE A 410 11.58 2.49 12.19
C PHE A 410 11.12 1.09 11.75
N VAL A 411 12.00 0.32 11.09
CA VAL A 411 11.68 -1.05 10.67
C VAL A 411 11.27 -1.90 11.87
N LEU A 412 12.00 -1.81 12.99
CA LEU A 412 11.64 -2.52 14.22
C LEU A 412 10.31 -2.05 14.80
N LEU A 413 10.09 -0.74 14.94
CA LEU A 413 8.88 -0.16 15.51
C LEU A 413 7.65 -0.53 14.67
N TYR A 414 7.74 -0.31 13.35
CA TYR A 414 6.64 -0.56 12.43
C TYR A 414 6.34 -2.06 12.33
N SER A 415 7.37 -2.92 12.26
CA SER A 415 7.16 -4.39 12.30
C SER A 415 6.51 -4.83 13.62
N TYR A 416 6.94 -4.28 14.76
CA TYR A 416 6.33 -4.55 16.06
C TYR A 416 4.84 -4.16 16.06
N VAL A 417 4.52 -2.93 15.65
CA VAL A 417 3.13 -2.45 15.58
C VAL A 417 2.29 -3.33 14.66
N SER A 418 2.80 -3.70 13.47
CA SER A 418 2.10 -4.59 12.54
C SER A 418 1.85 -5.99 13.13
N ILE A 419 2.84 -6.57 13.82
CA ILE A 419 2.73 -7.91 14.42
C ILE A 419 1.78 -7.92 15.63
N THR A 420 1.77 -6.86 16.43
CA THR A 420 0.94 -6.79 17.64
C THR A 420 -0.46 -6.21 17.41
N GLY A 421 -0.66 -5.50 16.29
CA GLY A 421 -1.96 -4.96 15.91
C GLY A 421 -2.95 -6.06 15.55
N LYS A 422 -4.25 -5.81 15.74
CA LYS A 422 -5.29 -6.80 15.46
C LYS A 422 -5.79 -6.77 14.01
N LEU A 423 -5.26 -5.88 13.19
CA LEU A 423 -5.67 -5.71 11.80
C LEU A 423 -4.80 -6.59 10.89
N ASN A 424 -5.23 -7.83 10.67
CA ASN A 424 -4.55 -8.79 9.79
C ASN A 424 -5.19 -8.82 8.41
N ILE A 425 -4.92 -7.76 7.64
CA ILE A 425 -5.46 -7.56 6.30
C ILE A 425 -4.33 -7.10 5.38
N GLY A 426 -4.13 -7.77 4.24
CA GLY A 426 -3.31 -7.32 3.12
C GLY A 426 -1.80 -7.07 3.39
N PHE A 427 -0.93 -7.66 2.57
CA PHE A 427 0.50 -7.36 2.54
C PHE A 427 0.83 -5.87 2.32
N ARG A 428 -0.07 -5.14 1.65
CA ARG A 428 0.04 -3.69 1.39
C ARG A 428 0.31 -2.84 2.63
N HIS A 429 -0.09 -3.31 3.83
CA HIS A 429 0.19 -2.62 5.08
C HIS A 429 1.68 -2.59 5.46
N LEU A 430 2.53 -3.41 4.83
CA LEU A 430 3.98 -3.43 5.02
C LEU A 430 4.74 -2.56 4.02
N PHE A 431 4.06 -1.92 3.05
CA PHE A 431 4.72 -1.06 2.06
C PHE A 431 5.56 0.08 2.63
N PRO A 432 5.21 0.68 3.78
CA PRO A 432 6.10 1.61 4.47
C PRO A 432 7.51 1.09 4.71
N LEU A 433 7.71 -0.22 4.83
CA LEU A 433 9.02 -0.83 5.06
C LEU A 433 9.85 -0.99 3.79
N LEU A 434 9.21 -1.27 2.65
CA LEU A 434 9.89 -1.80 1.45
C LEU A 434 10.93 -0.85 0.83
N PRO A 435 10.66 0.46 0.69
CA PRO A 435 11.68 1.41 0.20
C PRO A 435 12.93 1.45 1.09
N PHE A 436 12.72 1.38 2.41
CA PHE A 436 13.80 1.40 3.38
C PHE A 436 14.60 0.10 3.38
N LEU A 437 13.93 -1.06 3.32
CA LEU A 437 14.59 -2.35 3.23
C LEU A 437 15.40 -2.46 1.93
N SER A 438 14.84 -2.06 0.79
CA SER A 438 15.54 -1.99 -0.50
C SER A 438 16.80 -1.14 -0.43
N MET A 439 16.71 0.05 0.19
CA MET A 439 17.86 0.93 0.40
C MET A 439 18.91 0.31 1.34
N LEU A 440 18.50 -0.29 2.46
CA LEU A 440 19.41 -0.91 3.43
C LEU A 440 20.13 -2.13 2.85
N VAL A 441 19.41 -2.98 2.12
CA VAL A 441 19.94 -4.14 1.41
C VAL A 441 20.97 -3.69 0.38
N ALA A 442 20.60 -2.77 -0.52
CA ALA A 442 21.50 -2.28 -1.55
C ALA A 442 22.75 -1.61 -0.95
N LYS A 443 22.57 -0.73 0.04
CA LYS A 443 23.68 -0.09 0.74
C LYS A 443 24.63 -1.13 1.33
N THR A 444 24.11 -2.14 2.02
CA THR A 444 24.93 -3.14 2.71
C THR A 444 25.63 -4.08 1.74
N ALA A 445 24.95 -4.51 0.68
CA ALA A 445 25.53 -5.34 -0.39
C ALA A 445 26.69 -4.61 -1.08
N PHE A 446 26.55 -3.33 -1.42
CA PHE A 446 27.60 -2.57 -2.08
C PHE A 446 28.71 -2.10 -1.14
N ASP A 447 28.44 -1.92 0.15
CA ASP A 447 29.48 -1.73 1.18
C ASP A 447 30.33 -2.99 1.35
N PHE A 448 29.72 -4.18 1.24
CA PHE A 448 30.46 -5.45 1.22
C PHE A 448 31.27 -5.59 -0.06
N PHE A 449 30.67 -5.32 -1.22
CA PHE A 449 31.32 -5.37 -2.52
C PHE A 449 32.61 -4.53 -2.58
N LYS A 450 32.56 -3.27 -2.10
CA LYS A 450 33.73 -2.35 -2.09
C LYS A 450 34.90 -2.84 -1.23
N ARG A 451 34.67 -3.74 -0.25
CA ARG A 451 35.76 -4.24 0.60
C ARG A 451 36.75 -5.11 -0.15
N PHE A 452 36.34 -5.69 -1.27
CA PHE A 452 37.17 -6.54 -2.10
C PHE A 452 37.69 -5.80 -3.33
N ASP A 453 37.78 -4.47 -3.29
CA ASP A 453 38.28 -3.67 -4.43
C ASP A 453 39.71 -4.05 -4.86
N THR A 454 40.53 -4.54 -3.91
CA THR A 454 41.91 -5.01 -4.15
C THR A 454 42.00 -6.49 -4.55
N ASP A 455 41.02 -7.31 -4.17
CA ASP A 455 40.94 -8.74 -4.52
C ASP A 455 40.10 -8.93 -5.79
N LYS A 456 40.80 -9.03 -6.92
CA LYS A 456 40.18 -9.13 -8.25
C LYS A 456 39.29 -10.37 -8.39
N THR A 457 39.66 -11.50 -7.80
CA THR A 457 38.93 -12.77 -7.96
C THR A 457 37.61 -12.70 -7.22
N THR A 458 37.65 -12.36 -5.92
CA THR A 458 36.43 -12.22 -5.11
C THR A 458 35.51 -11.14 -5.68
N LYS A 459 36.06 -10.00 -6.11
CA LYS A 459 35.28 -8.94 -6.75
C LYS A 459 34.59 -9.40 -8.03
N LYS A 460 35.26 -10.20 -8.87
CA LYS A 460 34.67 -10.76 -10.09
C LYS A 460 33.52 -11.71 -9.74
N MET A 461 33.70 -12.60 -8.76
CA MET A 461 32.64 -13.50 -8.28
C MET A 461 31.43 -12.72 -7.73
N LEU A 462 31.65 -11.71 -6.88
CA LEU A 462 30.58 -10.87 -6.35
C LEU A 462 29.87 -10.08 -7.45
N SER A 463 30.59 -9.65 -8.49
CA SER A 463 30.01 -8.98 -9.65
C SER A 463 29.06 -9.90 -10.41
N PHE A 464 29.45 -11.16 -10.64
CA PHE A 464 28.58 -12.17 -11.26
C PHE A 464 27.37 -12.50 -10.38
N PHE A 465 27.57 -12.66 -9.07
CA PHE A 465 26.48 -12.91 -8.14
C PHE A 465 25.47 -11.76 -8.14
N LEU A 466 25.91 -10.51 -7.94
CA LEU A 466 25.03 -9.35 -7.96
C LEU A 466 24.35 -9.16 -9.33
N GLY A 467 25.08 -9.39 -10.43
CA GLY A 467 24.52 -9.36 -11.78
C GLY A 467 23.43 -10.42 -11.99
N GLY A 468 23.67 -11.66 -11.54
CA GLY A 468 22.70 -12.75 -11.58
C GLY A 468 21.45 -12.46 -10.75
N ILE A 469 21.62 -11.90 -9.54
CA ILE A 469 20.50 -11.47 -8.70
C ILE A 469 19.71 -10.33 -9.36
N THR A 470 20.39 -9.34 -9.96
CA THR A 470 19.72 -8.28 -10.73
C THR A 470 18.89 -8.86 -11.87
N LEU A 471 19.42 -9.79 -12.65
CA LEU A 471 18.69 -10.44 -13.74
C LEU A 471 17.49 -11.25 -13.22
N PHE A 472 17.66 -11.94 -12.10
CA PHE A 472 16.55 -12.70 -11.49
C PHE A 472 15.43 -11.76 -11.03
N VAL A 473 15.77 -10.66 -10.33
CA VAL A 473 14.79 -9.64 -9.93
C VAL A 473 14.05 -9.09 -11.15
N MET A 474 14.75 -8.79 -12.25
CA MET A 474 14.12 -8.28 -13.48
C MET A 474 13.22 -9.31 -14.19
N ALA A 475 13.54 -10.60 -14.08
CA ALA A 475 12.77 -11.68 -14.71
C ALA A 475 11.44 -11.95 -13.99
N ILE A 476 11.35 -11.73 -12.69
CA ILE A 476 10.16 -12.02 -11.88
C ILE A 476 8.89 -11.34 -12.42
N PRO A 477 8.84 -10.00 -12.61
CA PRO A 477 7.63 -9.38 -13.11
C PRO A 477 7.31 -9.79 -14.56
N ILE A 478 8.31 -10.11 -15.38
CA ILE A 478 8.07 -10.63 -16.74
C ILE A 478 7.31 -11.96 -16.68
N LEU A 479 7.66 -12.83 -15.73
CA LEU A 479 7.02 -14.14 -15.55
C LEU A 479 5.67 -14.06 -14.82
N ALA A 480 5.47 -13.03 -13.99
CA ALA A 480 4.22 -12.82 -13.27
C ALA A 480 3.17 -12.02 -14.08
N TYR A 481 3.56 -11.43 -15.21
CA TYR A 481 2.64 -10.62 -16.02
C TYR A 481 1.46 -11.46 -16.55
N PRO A 482 0.22 -10.94 -16.50
CA PRO A 482 -0.19 -9.63 -15.98
C PRO A 482 -0.65 -9.64 -14.51
N ASN A 483 -0.57 -10.77 -13.81
CA ASN A 483 -1.24 -10.99 -12.52
C ASN A 483 -0.35 -10.67 -11.32
N TYR A 484 0.00 -9.39 -11.18
CA TYR A 484 0.93 -8.94 -10.14
C TYR A 484 0.34 -8.97 -8.73
N LEU A 485 -0.96 -8.65 -8.57
CA LEU A 485 -1.61 -8.67 -7.25
C LEU A 485 -1.56 -10.07 -6.62
N SER A 486 -1.87 -11.08 -7.44
CA SER A 486 -1.87 -12.50 -7.10
C SER A 486 -0.47 -13.08 -6.95
N TYR A 487 0.60 -12.30 -7.15
CA TYR A 487 1.98 -12.79 -7.03
C TYR A 487 2.30 -13.30 -5.63
N PHE A 488 2.82 -14.53 -5.60
CA PHE A 488 3.54 -15.13 -4.49
C PHE A 488 4.86 -15.66 -5.05
N ASN A 489 5.88 -15.81 -4.21
CA ASN A 489 7.13 -16.34 -4.70
C ASN A 489 7.01 -17.81 -5.12
N ILE A 490 7.94 -18.27 -5.95
CA ILE A 490 7.87 -19.61 -6.57
C ILE A 490 7.85 -20.73 -5.53
N ALA A 491 8.45 -20.54 -4.35
CA ALA A 491 8.41 -21.53 -3.27
C ALA A 491 7.01 -21.66 -2.64
N ALA A 492 6.18 -20.62 -2.76
CA ALA A 492 4.79 -20.57 -2.33
C ALA A 492 3.80 -20.84 -3.49
N GLY A 493 4.25 -21.46 -4.57
CA GLY A 493 3.38 -21.86 -5.69
C GLY A 493 3.15 -20.79 -6.76
N GLY A 494 3.92 -19.69 -6.74
CA GLY A 494 3.84 -18.63 -7.74
C GLY A 494 2.52 -17.86 -7.69
N HIS A 495 2.20 -17.14 -8.77
CA HIS A 495 0.99 -16.30 -8.81
C HIS A 495 -0.33 -17.10 -8.82
N SER A 496 -0.30 -18.41 -9.11
CA SER A 496 -1.53 -19.20 -9.31
C SER A 496 -2.11 -19.84 -8.05
N ASN A 497 -1.34 -19.97 -6.96
CA ASN A 497 -1.77 -20.73 -5.77
C ASN A 497 -1.78 -19.93 -4.47
N GLY A 498 -1.43 -18.63 -4.52
CA GLY A 498 -1.39 -17.77 -3.34
C GLY A 498 -2.68 -17.72 -2.53
N TYR A 499 -3.84 -17.82 -3.21
CA TYR A 499 -5.17 -17.80 -2.60
C TYR A 499 -5.39 -18.91 -1.56
N THR A 500 -4.59 -19.99 -1.55
CA THR A 500 -4.69 -21.06 -0.53
C THR A 500 -4.04 -20.70 0.80
N TYR A 501 -3.27 -19.61 0.85
CA TYR A 501 -2.60 -19.16 2.07
C TYR A 501 -3.28 -17.95 2.68
N VAL A 502 -3.61 -16.95 1.85
CA VAL A 502 -4.34 -15.74 2.21
C VAL A 502 -5.08 -15.21 0.99
N SER A 503 -6.19 -14.51 1.23
CA SER A 503 -6.99 -13.88 0.18
C SER A 503 -7.16 -12.36 0.43
N ASP A 504 -8.21 -11.75 -0.12
CA ASP A 504 -8.48 -10.29 -0.13
C ASP A 504 -7.41 -9.58 -0.97
N SER A 505 -7.01 -8.36 -0.62
CA SER A 505 -5.95 -7.54 -1.21
C SER A 505 -4.56 -8.21 -1.26
N ASN A 506 -4.41 -9.45 -0.77
CA ASN A 506 -3.24 -10.29 -1.03
C ASN A 506 -3.30 -11.04 -2.36
N TYR A 507 -4.48 -11.28 -2.93
CA TYR A 507 -4.65 -12.13 -4.12
C TYR A 507 -5.85 -11.76 -5.00
N ASP A 508 -7.01 -11.47 -4.41
CA ASP A 508 -8.25 -11.13 -5.09
C ASP A 508 -8.87 -9.88 -4.48
N TRP A 509 -8.83 -8.78 -5.22
CA TRP A 509 -9.39 -7.51 -4.78
C TRP A 509 -10.40 -6.94 -5.77
N GLY A 510 -10.80 -7.77 -6.75
CA GLY A 510 -11.72 -7.38 -7.82
C GLY A 510 -11.08 -7.05 -9.17
N GLN A 511 -9.76 -7.15 -9.30
CA GLN A 511 -9.05 -6.66 -10.49
C GLN A 511 -9.44 -7.39 -11.79
N ASP A 512 -9.98 -8.61 -11.71
CA ASP A 512 -10.13 -9.54 -12.84
C ASP A 512 -11.50 -9.49 -13.57
N LEU A 513 -12.46 -8.63 -13.17
CA LEU A 513 -13.79 -8.62 -13.80
C LEU A 513 -13.77 -8.31 -15.31
N LYS A 514 -12.88 -7.41 -15.78
CA LYS A 514 -12.65 -7.18 -17.22
C LYS A 514 -12.14 -8.43 -17.92
N ARG A 515 -11.23 -9.18 -17.27
CA ARG A 515 -10.67 -10.42 -17.80
C ARG A 515 -11.74 -11.51 -17.89
N LEU A 516 -12.73 -11.51 -16.99
CA LEU A 516 -13.91 -12.38 -17.07
C LEU A 516 -14.77 -12.05 -18.29
N GLY A 517 -15.07 -10.76 -18.53
CA GLY A 517 -15.78 -10.34 -19.73
C GLY A 517 -15.08 -10.77 -21.02
N LEU A 518 -13.76 -10.59 -21.09
CA LEU A 518 -12.96 -11.03 -22.23
C LEU A 518 -12.98 -12.56 -22.41
N PHE A 519 -12.96 -13.33 -21.31
CA PHE A 519 -13.09 -14.78 -21.38
C PHE A 519 -14.43 -15.20 -21.98
N ILE A 520 -15.54 -14.64 -21.50
CA ILE A 520 -16.89 -14.93 -21.99
C ILE A 520 -17.00 -14.63 -23.48
N GLU A 521 -16.57 -13.44 -23.90
CA GLU A 521 -16.61 -13.02 -25.30
C GLU A 521 -15.78 -13.94 -26.19
N THR A 522 -14.54 -14.24 -25.77
CA THR A 522 -13.64 -15.12 -26.54
C THR A 522 -14.22 -16.52 -26.65
N HIS A 523 -14.74 -17.08 -25.55
CA HIS A 523 -15.34 -18.41 -25.53
C HIS A 523 -16.54 -18.50 -26.48
N ASN A 524 -17.45 -17.53 -26.42
CA ASN A 524 -18.62 -17.51 -27.30
C ASN A 524 -18.24 -17.36 -28.77
N ARG A 525 -17.22 -16.55 -29.10
CA ARG A 525 -16.67 -16.48 -30.47
C ARG A 525 -16.02 -17.78 -30.92
N CYS A 526 -15.33 -18.49 -30.04
CA CYS A 526 -14.78 -19.81 -30.33
C CYS A 526 -15.90 -20.83 -30.66
N GLN A 527 -16.97 -20.85 -29.86
CA GLN A 527 -18.13 -21.73 -30.09
C GLN A 527 -18.87 -21.37 -31.39
N ALA A 528 -18.93 -20.08 -31.75
CA ALA A 528 -19.51 -19.62 -33.00
C ALA A 528 -18.61 -19.82 -34.24
N GLY A 529 -17.36 -20.27 -34.07
CA GLY A 529 -16.39 -20.40 -35.17
C GLY A 529 -15.90 -19.06 -35.73
N THR A 530 -16.07 -17.96 -35.00
CA THR A 530 -15.69 -16.59 -35.41
C THR A 530 -14.48 -16.04 -34.65
N ALA A 531 -13.81 -16.87 -33.86
CA ALA A 531 -12.58 -16.51 -33.17
C ALA A 531 -11.43 -16.22 -34.15
N ASN A 532 -10.62 -15.22 -33.83
CA ASN A 532 -9.48 -14.83 -34.66
C ASN A 532 -8.31 -15.80 -34.48
N PHE A 533 -7.36 -15.79 -35.41
CA PHE A 533 -6.18 -16.67 -35.38
C PHE A 533 -5.40 -16.60 -34.04
N SER A 534 -5.29 -15.41 -33.43
CA SER A 534 -4.62 -15.20 -32.14
C SER A 534 -5.33 -15.86 -30.95
N GLU A 535 -6.57 -16.30 -31.12
CA GLU A 535 -7.42 -16.88 -30.07
C GLU A 535 -7.48 -18.41 -30.14
N GLY A 536 -6.90 -19.04 -31.18
CA GLY A 536 -7.00 -20.49 -31.39
C GLY A 536 -6.55 -21.34 -30.20
N LYS A 537 -5.50 -20.92 -29.47
CA LYS A 537 -5.06 -21.59 -28.24
C LYS A 537 -6.07 -21.46 -27.09
N LYS A 538 -6.80 -20.34 -27.02
CA LYS A 538 -7.83 -20.11 -26.00
C LYS A 538 -9.09 -20.93 -26.30
N CYS A 539 -9.42 -21.10 -27.58
CA CYS A 539 -10.54 -21.93 -28.00
C CYS A 539 -10.37 -23.41 -27.62
N ALA A 540 -9.14 -23.92 -27.64
CA ALA A 540 -8.87 -25.32 -27.27
C ALA A 540 -9.25 -25.65 -25.81
N LEU A 541 -9.15 -24.69 -24.88
CA LEU A 541 -9.42 -24.90 -23.45
C LEU A 541 -10.89 -25.15 -23.13
N THR A 542 -11.79 -24.75 -24.02
CA THR A 542 -13.23 -24.70 -23.73
C THR A 542 -14.07 -25.31 -24.85
N LYS A 543 -13.44 -26.07 -25.75
CA LYS A 543 -14.10 -26.64 -26.93
C LYS A 543 -15.27 -27.56 -26.56
N ASP A 544 -15.14 -28.28 -25.45
CA ASP A 544 -16.10 -29.29 -25.00
C ASP A 544 -17.24 -28.72 -24.14
N TYR A 545 -17.31 -27.39 -23.95
CA TYR A 545 -18.31 -26.73 -23.14
C TYR A 545 -19.27 -25.89 -23.98
N PRO A 546 -20.57 -25.78 -23.60
CA PRO A 546 -21.54 -25.02 -24.36
C PRO A 546 -21.30 -23.50 -24.23
N PRO A 547 -21.83 -22.68 -25.16
CA PRO A 547 -21.79 -21.23 -25.07
C PRO A 547 -22.27 -20.69 -23.71
N ILE A 548 -21.72 -19.53 -23.32
CA ILE A 548 -22.09 -18.81 -22.10
C ILE A 548 -23.16 -17.78 -22.45
N ASP A 549 -24.43 -18.19 -22.38
CA ASP A 549 -25.57 -17.28 -22.49
C ASP A 549 -25.84 -16.54 -21.17
N LYS A 550 -25.65 -17.26 -20.06
CA LYS A 550 -25.78 -16.78 -18.69
C LYS A 550 -24.70 -17.40 -17.82
N ILE A 551 -24.20 -16.65 -16.86
CA ILE A 551 -23.21 -17.10 -15.87
C ILE A 551 -23.55 -16.54 -14.50
N ARG A 552 -23.52 -17.42 -13.50
CA ARG A 552 -23.70 -17.08 -12.08
C ARG A 552 -22.38 -16.52 -11.55
N ILE A 553 -22.40 -15.29 -11.03
CA ILE A 553 -21.17 -14.64 -10.56
C ILE A 553 -21.31 -14.25 -9.10
N ASP A 554 -20.35 -14.70 -8.30
CA ASP A 554 -20.11 -14.23 -6.94
C ASP A 554 -18.76 -13.50 -6.90
N TYR A 555 -18.79 -12.17 -6.74
CA TYR A 555 -17.69 -11.28 -7.07
C TYR A 555 -17.37 -10.31 -5.94
N PHE A 556 -16.12 -10.34 -5.46
CA PHE A 556 -15.69 -9.58 -4.29
C PHE A 556 -15.39 -8.09 -4.57
N GLY A 557 -15.08 -7.74 -5.82
CA GLY A 557 -14.47 -6.44 -6.14
C GLY A 557 -15.37 -5.21 -6.06
N GLY A 558 -14.80 -4.04 -6.38
CA GLY A 558 -15.49 -2.75 -6.31
C GLY A 558 -16.35 -2.42 -7.54
N ALA A 559 -16.05 -3.01 -8.70
CA ALA A 559 -16.87 -2.85 -9.91
C ALA A 559 -18.23 -3.56 -9.83
N ASN A 560 -19.19 -3.23 -10.70
CA ASN A 560 -20.47 -3.92 -10.77
C ASN A 560 -20.57 -4.86 -11.99
N PRO A 561 -20.70 -6.20 -11.78
CA PRO A 561 -20.91 -7.16 -12.87
C PRO A 561 -22.16 -6.91 -13.70
N SER A 562 -23.26 -6.38 -13.11
CA SER A 562 -24.50 -6.14 -13.86
C SER A 562 -24.33 -5.06 -14.93
N VAL A 563 -23.47 -4.07 -14.69
CA VAL A 563 -23.18 -3.03 -15.68
C VAL A 563 -22.17 -3.52 -16.71
N SER A 564 -21.16 -4.27 -16.27
CA SER A 564 -20.06 -4.73 -17.14
C SER A 564 -20.48 -5.87 -18.07
N LEU A 565 -21.33 -6.80 -17.58
CA LEU A 565 -21.71 -8.03 -18.28
C LEU A 565 -23.19 -8.07 -18.67
N LYS A 566 -23.98 -7.09 -18.23
CA LYS A 566 -25.39 -6.88 -18.62
C LYS A 566 -26.20 -8.18 -18.46
N GLU A 567 -26.89 -8.57 -19.52
CA GLU A 567 -27.76 -9.74 -19.55
C GLU A 567 -27.02 -11.06 -19.30
N VAL A 568 -25.71 -11.15 -19.45
CA VAL A 568 -25.00 -12.42 -19.22
C VAL A 568 -24.89 -12.73 -17.71
N PHE A 569 -24.91 -11.71 -16.86
CA PHE A 569 -24.72 -11.86 -15.42
C PHE A 569 -25.99 -12.36 -14.69
N ILE A 570 -25.80 -13.35 -13.83
CA ILE A 570 -26.76 -13.76 -12.80
C ILE A 570 -26.08 -13.55 -11.44
N PRO A 571 -26.67 -12.77 -10.50
CA PRO A 571 -26.13 -12.65 -9.15
C PRO A 571 -26.14 -13.99 -8.42
N TRP A 572 -25.05 -14.29 -7.74
CA TRP A 572 -24.85 -15.54 -7.01
C TRP A 572 -24.19 -15.33 -5.65
N TRP A 573 -24.37 -16.29 -4.75
CA TRP A 573 -23.72 -16.42 -3.45
C TRP A 573 -23.79 -17.87 -2.98
N ASP A 574 -23.00 -18.23 -1.97
CA ASP A 574 -22.74 -19.60 -1.52
C ASP A 574 -23.92 -20.34 -0.85
N GLN A 575 -24.85 -19.62 -0.25
CA GLN A 575 -26.04 -20.19 0.42
C GLN A 575 -27.16 -20.65 -0.54
N ARG A 576 -26.92 -20.69 -1.85
CA ARG A 576 -27.89 -21.16 -2.85
C ARG A 576 -27.62 -22.60 -3.24
N GLU A 577 -28.68 -23.36 -3.50
CA GLU A 577 -28.55 -24.73 -4.02
C GLU A 577 -27.86 -24.72 -5.40
N PRO A 578 -26.89 -25.63 -5.65
CA PRO A 578 -26.22 -25.72 -6.94
C PRO A 578 -27.22 -25.98 -8.08
N GLU A 579 -27.04 -25.30 -9.20
CA GLU A 579 -27.87 -25.41 -10.39
C GLU A 579 -26.98 -25.73 -11.61
N PRO A 580 -27.48 -26.42 -12.65
CA PRO A 580 -26.70 -26.62 -13.86
C PRO A 580 -26.32 -25.30 -14.53
N GLY A 581 -25.11 -25.24 -15.11
CA GLY A 581 -24.65 -24.12 -15.93
C GLY A 581 -23.31 -23.54 -15.49
N TRP A 582 -23.04 -22.31 -15.95
CA TRP A 582 -21.77 -21.63 -15.73
C TRP A 582 -21.73 -20.86 -14.41
N TYR A 583 -20.58 -20.91 -13.76
CA TYR A 583 -20.27 -20.17 -12.54
C TYR A 583 -18.93 -19.44 -12.69
N ALA A 584 -18.84 -18.24 -12.12
CA ALA A 584 -17.61 -17.49 -11.94
C ALA A 584 -17.52 -16.99 -10.50
N ILE A 585 -16.64 -17.59 -9.70
CA ILE A 585 -16.55 -17.35 -8.26
C ILE A 585 -15.21 -16.70 -7.93
N SER A 586 -15.24 -15.53 -7.30
CA SER A 586 -14.06 -14.88 -6.73
C SER A 586 -13.36 -15.81 -5.74
N SER A 587 -12.05 -15.94 -5.86
CA SER A 587 -11.23 -16.79 -5.00
C SER A 587 -11.28 -16.34 -3.54
N PHE A 588 -11.57 -15.07 -3.26
CA PHE A 588 -11.90 -14.58 -1.92
C PHE A 588 -13.12 -15.28 -1.34
N PHE A 589 -14.29 -15.15 -1.98
CA PHE A 589 -15.52 -15.79 -1.49
C PHE A 589 -15.46 -17.32 -1.54
N TYR A 590 -14.75 -17.89 -2.51
CA TYR A 590 -14.49 -19.34 -2.52
C TYR A 590 -13.79 -19.81 -1.25
N GLN A 591 -12.72 -19.13 -0.83
CA GLN A 591 -11.99 -19.50 0.38
C GLN A 591 -12.77 -19.18 1.65
N GLU A 592 -13.44 -18.03 1.69
CA GLU A 592 -14.24 -17.65 2.85
C GLU A 592 -15.36 -18.67 3.07
N SER A 593 -16.13 -18.99 2.03
CA SER A 593 -17.25 -19.93 2.10
C SER A 593 -16.83 -21.33 2.59
N ILE A 594 -15.70 -21.86 2.09
CA ILE A 594 -15.27 -23.24 2.35
C ILE A 594 -14.69 -23.46 3.75
N TYR A 595 -14.18 -22.39 4.39
CA TYR A 595 -13.44 -22.47 5.65
C TYR A 595 -14.10 -21.69 6.78
N LYS A 596 -15.14 -20.92 6.50
CA LYS A 596 -15.98 -20.30 7.52
C LYS A 596 -16.87 -21.37 8.14
N GLU A 597 -16.90 -21.42 9.47
CA GLU A 597 -17.82 -22.29 10.18
C GLU A 597 -19.25 -21.79 9.98
N GLU A 598 -20.03 -22.51 9.17
CA GLU A 598 -21.44 -22.24 8.98
C GLU A 598 -22.31 -23.22 9.79
N PRO A 599 -23.53 -22.82 10.22
CA PRO A 599 -24.48 -23.73 10.84
C PRO A 599 -24.79 -24.92 9.91
N ALA A 600 -25.06 -26.10 10.49
CA ALA A 600 -25.20 -27.39 9.77
C ALA A 600 -26.26 -27.46 8.64
N ASN A 601 -27.05 -26.40 8.44
CA ASN A 601 -28.12 -26.33 7.44
C ASN A 601 -27.86 -25.27 6.33
N GLN A 602 -26.67 -24.67 6.28
CA GLN A 602 -26.31 -23.74 5.21
C GLN A 602 -25.46 -24.42 4.15
N GLN A 603 -25.75 -24.11 2.88
CA GLN A 603 -24.91 -24.47 1.75
C GLN A 603 -23.68 -23.56 1.72
N ASP A 604 -22.57 -24.12 1.24
CA ASP A 604 -21.31 -23.43 1.01
C ASP A 604 -20.73 -23.86 -0.35
N TYR A 605 -19.54 -23.38 -0.72
CA TYR A 605 -18.86 -23.83 -1.93
C TYR A 605 -18.13 -25.19 -1.79
N SER A 606 -18.38 -26.00 -0.76
CA SER A 606 -17.69 -27.28 -0.58
C SER A 606 -17.97 -28.29 -1.70
N TRP A 607 -19.14 -28.20 -2.35
CA TRP A 607 -19.49 -29.02 -3.52
C TRP A 607 -18.58 -28.76 -4.74
N LEU A 608 -17.88 -27.62 -4.79
CA LEU A 608 -16.88 -27.31 -5.81
C LEU A 608 -15.50 -27.93 -5.54
N ARG A 609 -15.22 -28.45 -4.33
CA ARG A 609 -13.87 -28.93 -3.93
C ARG A 609 -13.29 -29.99 -4.88
N ASN A 610 -14.14 -30.86 -5.40
CA ASN A 610 -13.75 -31.95 -6.30
C ASN A 610 -13.94 -31.61 -7.79
N ILE A 611 -14.42 -30.40 -8.09
CA ILE A 611 -14.66 -29.93 -9.45
C ILE A 611 -13.50 -29.03 -9.85
N ARG A 612 -12.77 -29.42 -10.90
CA ARG A 612 -11.69 -28.60 -11.43
C ARG A 612 -12.28 -27.40 -12.18
N PRO A 613 -11.83 -26.15 -11.93
CA PRO A 613 -12.22 -25.02 -12.76
C PRO A 613 -11.88 -25.28 -14.22
N VAL A 614 -12.82 -24.96 -15.11
CA VAL A 614 -12.65 -24.99 -16.57
C VAL A 614 -11.56 -24.00 -16.97
N ALA A 615 -11.59 -22.81 -16.35
CA ALA A 615 -10.65 -21.74 -16.60
C ALA A 615 -10.56 -20.81 -15.38
N ARG A 616 -9.67 -19.83 -15.48
CA ARG A 616 -9.62 -18.67 -14.59
C ARG A 616 -9.62 -17.40 -15.40
N ALA A 617 -10.37 -16.40 -14.95
CA ALA A 617 -10.24 -15.03 -15.45
C ALA A 617 -9.18 -14.32 -14.62
N GLY A 618 -8.06 -13.97 -15.25
CA GLY A 618 -6.83 -13.62 -14.53
C GLY A 618 -6.41 -14.78 -13.63
N ASP A 619 -6.16 -14.49 -12.36
CA ASP A 619 -5.88 -15.51 -11.34
C ASP A 619 -6.99 -15.61 -10.29
N SER A 620 -7.84 -14.59 -10.16
CA SER A 620 -8.67 -14.38 -8.98
C SER A 620 -10.11 -14.87 -9.14
N ILE A 621 -10.61 -15.10 -10.36
CA ILE A 621 -11.97 -15.59 -10.60
C ILE A 621 -11.93 -17.00 -11.20
N PHE A 622 -12.48 -17.97 -10.49
CA PHE A 622 -12.57 -19.37 -10.92
C PHE A 622 -13.84 -19.61 -11.72
N ILE A 623 -13.69 -20.20 -12.91
CA ILE A 623 -14.80 -20.44 -13.83
C ILE A 623 -15.10 -21.94 -13.88
N TYR A 624 -16.35 -22.29 -13.58
CA TYR A 624 -16.84 -23.66 -13.56
C TYR A 624 -18.00 -23.84 -14.55
N TYR A 625 -18.18 -25.05 -15.04
CA TYR A 625 -19.37 -25.48 -15.73
C TYR A 625 -19.91 -26.74 -15.05
N ILE A 626 -21.17 -26.70 -14.62
CA ILE A 626 -21.85 -27.78 -13.90
C ILE A 626 -22.86 -28.45 -14.85
N PRO A 627 -22.62 -29.69 -15.28
CA PRO A 627 -23.57 -30.45 -16.08
C PRO A 627 -24.88 -30.69 -15.34
N ARG A 628 -25.96 -30.98 -16.09
CA ARG A 628 -27.28 -31.29 -15.50
C ARG A 628 -27.27 -32.53 -14.59
N GLU A 629 -26.34 -33.44 -14.82
CA GLU A 629 -26.22 -34.69 -14.08
C GLU A 629 -25.61 -34.49 -12.68
N ASP A 630 -24.79 -33.45 -12.52
CA ASP A 630 -24.02 -33.18 -11.29
C ASP A 630 -24.71 -32.17 -10.34
N ALA A 631 -25.82 -31.55 -10.76
CA ALA A 631 -26.53 -30.53 -9.99
C ALA A 631 -27.60 -31.12 -9.03
N ARG A 632 -27.29 -32.18 -8.30
CA ARG A 632 -28.23 -32.88 -7.41
C ARG A 632 -27.85 -32.83 -5.95
#